data_AF-W4L456-F1
#
_entry.id   AF-W4L456-F1
#
_cell.length_a   1.000
_cell.length_b   1.000
_cell.length_c   1.000
_cell.angle_alpha   90.00
_cell.angle_beta   90.00
_cell.angle_gamma   90.00
#
_symmetry.space_group_name_H-M   'P 1'
#
loop_
_entity.id
_entity.type
_entity.pdbx_description
1 polymer ?
#
loop_
_entity_poly.entity_id
_entity_poly.type
_entity_poly.pdbx_seq_one_letter_code
_entity_poly.pdbx_strand_id
1 'polypeptide(L)' 'MRMSPITLDISTERQLAELSKRTGKTPVQIIQEALQVYAQDMNDIQASTDVLDRIERGEEHTMSLEKLEARLGLDC' A
#
# COMPACT_ATOMS: atom_id res chain seq x y z
N MET A 1 3.64 5.64 21.52
CA MET A 1 4.80 5.81 20.62
C MET A 1 5.12 7.29 20.53
N ARG A 2 6.37 7.71 20.76
CA ARG A 2 6.77 9.13 20.69
C ARG A 2 7.40 9.36 19.30
N MET A 3 6.79 10.18 18.44
CA MET A 3 7.38 10.51 17.14
C MET A 3 8.53 11.49 17.33
N SER A 4 9.64 11.22 16.65
CA SER A 4 10.74 12.18 16.51
C SER A 4 10.30 13.36 15.63
N PRO A 5 10.82 14.57 15.85
CA PRO A 5 10.60 15.68 14.93
C PRO A 5 11.10 15.30 13.53
N ILE A 6 10.29 15.57 12.52
CA ILE A 6 10.67 15.47 11.11
C ILE A 6 10.83 16.88 10.57
N THR A 7 11.91 17.13 9.83
CA THR A 7 12.12 18.39 9.12
C THR A 7 11.59 18.24 7.71
N LEU A 8 10.68 19.14 7.33
CA LEU A 8 10.12 19.20 5.99
C LEU A 8 10.73 20.38 5.24
N ASP A 9 10.85 20.27 3.93
CA ASP A 9 11.23 21.41 3.11
C ASP A 9 10.05 22.40 2.98
N ILE A 10 10.37 23.64 2.62
CA ILE A 10 9.41 24.75 2.52
C ILE A 10 8.29 24.44 1.52
N SER A 11 8.57 23.69 0.45
CA SER A 11 7.55 23.36 -0.55
C SER A 11 6.53 22.37 0.00
N THR A 12 6.98 21.36 0.73
CA THR A 12 6.13 20.38 1.42
C THR A 12 5.26 21.05 2.49
N GLU A 13 5.83 21.96 3.29
CA GLU A 13 5.05 22.72 4.28
C GLU A 13 3.93 23.56 3.64
N ARG A 14 4.21 24.20 2.51
CA ARG A 14 3.21 24.98 1.76
C ARG A 14 2.08 24.10 1.22
N GLN A 15 2.42 22.94 0.66
CA GLN A 15 1.44 22.00 0.16
C GLN A 15 0.54 21.47 1.29
N LEU A 16 1.12 21.13 2.44
CA LEU A 16 0.35 20.73 3.63
C LEU A 16 -0.59 21.84 4.10
N ALA A 17 -0.14 23.09 4.11
CA ALA A 17 -0.99 24.22 4.49
C ALA A 17 -2.18 24.41 3.52
N GLU A 18 -1.98 24.21 2.23
CA GLU A 18 -3.05 24.26 1.22
C GLU A 18 -4.04 23.11 1.39
N LEU A 19 -3.54 21.88 1.60
CA LEU A 19 -4.37 20.71 1.86
C LEU A 19 -5.18 20.87 3.14
N SER A 20 -4.60 21.44 4.19
CA SER A 20 -5.32 21.76 5.42
C SER A 20 -6.50 22.70 5.19
N LYS A 21 -6.33 23.74 4.36
CA LYS A 21 -7.42 24.66 4.01
C LYS A 21 -8.55 23.95 3.25
N ARG A 22 -8.21 23.02 2.36
CA ARG A 22 -9.18 22.30 1.52
C ARG A 22 -9.94 21.20 2.27
N THR A 23 -9.25 20.52 3.18
CA THR A 23 -9.77 19.31 3.85
C THR A 23 -10.30 19.57 5.25
N GLY A 24 -9.96 20.72 5.85
CA GLY A 24 -10.24 21.02 7.26
C GLY A 24 -9.36 20.24 8.25
N LYS A 25 -8.41 19.43 7.77
CA LYS A 25 -7.52 18.63 8.60
C LYS A 25 -6.26 19.41 8.97
N THR A 26 -5.70 19.14 10.15
CA THR A 26 -4.39 19.67 10.52
C THR A 26 -3.28 19.03 9.69
N PRO A 27 -2.13 19.71 9.49
CA PRO A 27 -0.98 19.12 8.80
C PRO A 27 -0.55 17.77 9.41
N VAL A 28 -0.62 17.65 10.73
CA VAL A 28 -0.28 16.41 11.45
C VAL A 28 -1.20 15.26 11.05
N GLN A 29 -2.52 15.50 10.98
CA GLN A 29 -3.49 14.47 10.56
C GLN A 29 -3.26 14.04 9.12
N ILE A 30 -2.95 14.98 8.22
CA ILE A 30 -2.65 14.68 6.82
C ILE A 30 -1.38 13.81 6.72
N ILE A 31 -0.33 14.14 7.46
CA ILE A 31 0.91 13.36 7.50
C ILE A 31 0.64 11.95 8.05
N GLN A 32 -0.15 11.82 9.12
CA GLN A 32 -0.51 10.53 9.69
C GLN A 32 -1.25 9.64 8.70
N GLU A 33 -2.24 10.19 7.98
CA GLU A 33 -2.97 9.48 6.94
C GLU A 33 -2.06 9.07 5.78
N ALA A 34 -1.21 9.98 5.32
CA ALA A 34 -0.26 9.70 4.23
C ALA A 34 0.72 8.57 4.60
N LEU A 35 1.25 8.57 5.84
CA LEU A 35 2.11 7.51 6.34
C LEU A 35 1.38 6.17 6.45
N GLN A 36 0.11 6.19 6.87
CA GLN A 36 -0.69 4.96 6.96
C GLN A 36 -0.96 4.38 5.57
N VAL A 37 -1.37 5.21 4.61
CA VAL A 37 -1.56 4.80 3.21
C VAL A 37 -0.25 4.26 2.64
N TYR A 38 0.85 4.98 2.81
CA TYR A 38 2.16 4.52 2.33
C TYR A 38 2.58 3.17 2.95
N ALA A 39 2.34 2.98 4.26
CA ALA A 39 2.62 1.71 4.92
C ALA A 39 1.74 0.57 4.40
N GLN A 40 0.48 0.84 4.08
CA GLN A 40 -0.43 -0.13 3.45
C GLN A 40 0.04 -0.48 2.03
N ASP A 41 0.35 0.53 1.21
CA ASP A 41 0.85 0.34 -0.15
C ASP A 41 2.18 -0.44 -0.19
N MET A 42 3.08 -0.21 0.77
CA MET A 42 4.33 -0.97 0.88
C MET A 42 4.12 -2.43 1.26
N ASN A 43 3.08 -2.74 2.05
CA ASN A 43 2.71 -4.13 2.32
C ASN A 43 2.19 -4.83 1.05
N ASP A 44 1.51 -4.11 0.15
CA ASP A 44 1.00 -4.65 -1.11
C ASP A 44 2.09 -4.85 -2.18
N ILE A 45 3.10 -3.96 -2.22
CA ILE A 45 4.22 -4.07 -3.17
C ILE A 45 5.10 -5.29 -2.86
N GLN A 46 5.35 -5.60 -1.59
CA GLN A 46 6.10 -6.81 -1.22
C GLN A 46 5.42 -8.09 -1.73
N ALA A 47 4.08 -8.14 -1.67
CA ALA A 47 3.32 -9.30 -2.13
C ALA A 47 3.41 -9.54 -3.64
N SER A 48 3.53 -8.46 -4.43
CA SER A 48 3.57 -8.56 -5.90
C SER A 48 4.97 -8.90 -6.43
N THR A 49 6.03 -8.36 -5.83
CA THR A 49 7.41 -8.67 -6.21
C THR A 49 7.76 -10.12 -5.90
N ASP A 50 7.33 -10.64 -4.75
CA ASP A 50 7.59 -12.04 -4.37
C ASP A 50 6.87 -13.04 -5.29
N VAL A 51 5.66 -12.71 -5.77
CA VAL A 51 4.95 -13.52 -6.77
C VAL A 51 5.68 -13.47 -8.11
N LEU A 52 6.10 -12.30 -8.56
CA LEU A 52 6.81 -12.14 -9.83
C LEU A 52 8.13 -12.92 -9.84
N ASP A 53 8.90 -12.83 -8.76
CA ASP A 53 10.13 -13.61 -8.55
C ASP A 53 9.88 -15.13 -8.64
N ARG A 54 8.78 -15.62 -8.04
CA ARG A 54 8.40 -17.04 -8.12
C ARG A 54 7.94 -17.45 -9.51
N ILE A 55 7.26 -16.57 -10.26
CA ILE A 55 6.91 -16.80 -11.67
C ILE A 55 8.19 -16.92 -12.50
N GLU A 56 9.14 -15.99 -12.34
CA GLU A 56 10.41 -16.00 -13.06
C GLU A 56 11.28 -17.23 -12.74
N ARG A 57 11.24 -17.70 -11.49
CA ARG A 57 11.91 -18.95 -11.05
C ARG A 57 11.15 -20.23 -11.43
N GLY A 58 9.95 -20.11 -12.00
CA GLY A 58 9.11 -21.27 -12.34
C GLY A 58 8.55 -22.01 -11.12
N GLU A 59 8.46 -21.34 -9.97
CA GLU A 59 7.99 -21.88 -8.69
C GLU A 59 6.46 -21.77 -8.55
N GLU A 60 5.80 -20.97 -9.38
CA GLU A 60 4.33 -20.89 -9.42
C GLU A 60 3.70 -22.08 -10.15
N HIS A 61 2.68 -22.68 -9.55
CA HIS A 61 2.00 -23.85 -10.10
C HIS A 61 0.77 -23.44 -10.90
N THR A 62 0.69 -23.92 -12.15
CA THR A 62 -0.52 -23.76 -12.96
C THR A 62 -1.48 -24.94 -12.69
N MET A 63 -2.78 -24.65 -12.67
CA MET A 63 -3.83 -25.67 -12.64
C MET A 63 -4.94 -25.29 -13.62
N SER A 64 -5.68 -26.29 -14.11
CA SER A 64 -6.85 -26.03 -14.95
C SER A 64 -7.92 -25.29 -14.16
N LEU A 65 -8.75 -24.53 -14.88
CA LEU A 65 -9.87 -23.80 -14.28
C LEU A 65 -10.78 -24.75 -13.47
N GLU A 66 -11.10 -25.92 -14.03
CA GLU A 66 -11.94 -26.92 -13.36
C GLU A 66 -11.35 -27.38 -12.01
N LYS A 67 -10.01 -27.55 -11.93
CA LYS A 67 -9.34 -27.93 -10.67
C LYS A 67 -9.34 -26.78 -9.66
N LEU A 68 -9.24 -25.54 -10.13
CA LEU A 68 -9.29 -24.36 -9.28
C LEU A 68 -10.70 -24.17 -8.71
N GLU A 69 -11.73 -24.31 -9.54
CA GLU A 69 -13.13 -24.23 -9.14
C GLU A 69 -13.46 -25.28 -8.07
N ALA A 70 -13.06 -26.54 -8.28
CA ALA A 70 -13.20 -27.62 -7.30
C ALA A 70 -12.45 -27.34 -5.98
N ARG A 71 -11.28 -26.71 -6.03
CA ARG A 71 -10.52 -26.34 -4.82
C ARG A 71 -11.19 -25.22 -4.03
N LEU A 72 -11.85 -24.29 -4.72
CA LEU A 72 -12.51 -23.13 -4.11
C LEU A 72 -13.98 -23.39 -3.74
N GLY A 73 -14.54 -24.55 -4.11
CA GLY A 73 -15.95 -24.87 -3.91
C GLY A 73 -16.87 -24.05 -4.81
N LEU A 74 -16.40 -23.74 -6.02
CA LEU A 74 -17.12 -22.95 -7.04
C LEU A 74 -17.62 -23.81 -8.21
N ASP A 75 -17.35 -25.12 -8.14
CA ASP A 75 -17.84 -26.16 -9.04
C ASP A 75 -19.37 -26.25 -8.97
N CYS A 76 -20.02 -25.75 -10.03
CA CYS A 76 -21.48 -25.76 -10.23
C CYS A 76 -21.96 -27.04 -10.90
#